data_AF-A0A372YTA4-F1
#
_entry.id   AF-A0A372YTA4-F1
#
_cell.length_a   1.000
_cell.length_b   1.000
_cell.length_c   1.000
_cell.angle_alpha   90.00
_cell.angle_beta   90.00
_cell.angle_gamma   90.00
#
_symmetry.space_group_name_H-M   'P 1'
#
loop_
_entity.id
_entity.type
_entity.pdbx_description
1 polymer ?
#
loop_
_entity_poly.entity_id
_entity_poly.type
_entity_poly.pdbx_seq_one_letter_code
_entity_poly.pdbx_strand_id
1 'polypeptide(L)'
;MKKKLQLLMSVVMVLAIMLTPIQANSGRINIQLKDLPGDWDEKAGVVFTLYQVGKMSNDGKAELDAKYDMSLPSDAQGLQKIAKKLTAKEGKELIEKKTTDKNGCLSFENVKNGIYLLVPSHMEAYGSIDPFIVTLPMYEEVNNAIQGPTYMLQIEPKASPNEEPIKPVPPVDPDDPETPDVKEPEKPVEPDKPVGPDQSDKEPNVPETNEPQKEPNKPETPQKEPSKSEEPEKETEETKTGDTTRRGLYVLLIMLSGFGMYIIYNKHRRGRELGDEK
;
A
#
# COMPACT_ATOMS: atom_id res chain seq x y z
N MET A 1 54.20 -21.37 -19.72
CA MET A 1 53.50 -20.07 -19.84
C MET A 1 51.99 -20.22 -20.01
N LYS A 2 51.49 -21.05 -20.95
CA LYS A 2 50.05 -21.26 -21.18
C LYS A 2 49.22 -21.61 -19.93
N LYS A 3 49.67 -22.55 -19.07
CA LYS A 3 48.96 -22.94 -17.85
C LYS A 3 48.85 -21.83 -16.79
N LYS A 4 49.90 -21.02 -16.62
CA LYS A 4 49.89 -19.87 -15.68
C LYS A 4 48.99 -18.74 -16.21
N LEU A 5 48.96 -18.53 -17.53
CA LEU A 5 48.05 -17.58 -18.18
C LEU A 5 46.59 -18.04 -18.11
N GLN A 6 46.31 -19.34 -18.32
CA GLN A 6 44.97 -19.92 -18.15
C GLN A 6 44.49 -19.80 -16.70
N LEU A 7 45.35 -20.10 -15.72
CA LEU A 7 45.03 -19.93 -14.31
C LEU A 7 44.71 -18.46 -13.97
N LEU A 8 45.51 -17.52 -14.48
CA LEU A 8 45.28 -16.09 -14.28
C LEU A 8 43.95 -15.64 -14.92
N MET A 9 43.65 -16.09 -16.14
CA MET A 9 42.38 -15.79 -16.80
C MET A 9 41.18 -16.40 -16.07
N SER A 10 41.28 -17.63 -15.55
CA SER A 10 40.23 -18.23 -14.73
C SER A 10 40.02 -17.49 -13.40
N VAL A 11 41.09 -17.04 -12.75
CA VAL A 11 40.97 -16.25 -11.51
C VAL A 11 40.34 -14.89 -11.78
N VAL A 12 40.72 -14.21 -12.87
CA VAL A 12 40.10 -12.94 -13.28
C VAL A 12 38.62 -13.14 -13.66
N MET A 13 38.28 -14.24 -14.34
CA MET A 13 36.89 -14.55 -14.70
C MET A 13 36.03 -14.85 -13.46
N VAL A 14 36.54 -15.60 -12.49
CA VAL A 14 35.84 -15.86 -11.22
C VAL A 14 35.70 -14.58 -10.40
N LEU A 15 36.75 -13.74 -10.35
CA LEU A 15 36.70 -12.45 -9.66
C LEU A 15 35.69 -11.49 -10.31
N ALA A 16 35.60 -11.49 -11.65
CA ALA A 16 34.62 -10.69 -12.39
C ALA A 16 33.17 -11.13 -12.13
N ILE A 17 32.92 -12.43 -11.97
CA ILE A 17 31.59 -12.97 -11.61
C ILE A 17 31.20 -12.56 -10.17
N MET A 18 32.17 -12.44 -9.25
CA MET A 18 31.90 -12.01 -7.86
C MET A 18 31.62 -10.51 -7.72
N LEU A 19 31.98 -9.70 -8.71
CA LEU A 19 31.81 -8.24 -8.68
C LEU A 19 30.49 -7.76 -9.28
N THR A 20 29.69 -8.65 -9.90
CA THR A 20 28.36 -8.26 -10.37
C THR A 20 27.40 -8.22 -9.19
N PRO A 21 26.80 -7.05 -8.86
CA PRO A 21 25.76 -7.01 -7.85
C PRO A 21 24.58 -7.89 -8.31
N ILE A 22 24.21 -8.87 -7.50
CA ILE A 22 23.00 -9.68 -7.71
C ILE A 22 21.81 -8.78 -7.34
N GLN A 23 21.29 -8.05 -8.30
CA GLN A 23 19.98 -7.41 -8.14
C GLN A 23 18.90 -8.47 -8.40
N ALA A 24 17.90 -8.54 -7.51
CA ALA A 24 16.75 -9.38 -7.75
C ALA A 24 15.96 -8.82 -8.94
N ASN A 25 15.79 -9.64 -9.99
CA ASN A 25 15.06 -9.25 -11.20
C ASN A 25 13.54 -9.45 -11.06
N SER A 26 13.11 -9.99 -9.92
CA SER A 26 11.72 -10.22 -9.57
C SER A 26 11.58 -10.39 -8.06
N GLY A 27 10.38 -10.12 -7.56
CA GLY A 27 10.00 -10.29 -6.17
C GLY A 27 8.72 -11.09 -5.99
N ARG A 28 8.18 -11.00 -4.78
CA ARG A 28 6.97 -11.68 -4.33
C ARG A 28 6.04 -10.67 -3.66
N ILE A 29 4.75 -10.77 -3.95
CA ILE A 29 3.71 -10.00 -3.28
C ILE A 29 2.82 -10.98 -2.54
N ASN A 30 2.86 -10.94 -1.21
CA ASN A 30 2.00 -11.73 -0.33
C ASN A 30 0.85 -10.85 0.16
N ILE A 31 -0.36 -11.41 0.13
CA ILE A 31 -1.55 -10.79 0.69
C ILE A 31 -2.05 -11.68 1.81
N GLN A 32 -2.38 -11.05 2.94
CA GLN A 32 -3.00 -11.70 4.09
C GLN A 32 -4.21 -10.88 4.53
N LEU A 33 -5.40 -11.48 4.46
CA LEU A 33 -6.62 -10.87 4.98
C LEU A 33 -6.67 -10.92 6.51
N LYS A 34 -7.20 -9.85 7.11
CA LYS A 34 -7.41 -9.76 8.56
C LYS A 34 -8.75 -10.35 8.95
N ASP A 35 -8.89 -10.66 10.23
CA ASP A 35 -10.20 -10.91 10.80
C ASP A 35 -11.02 -9.61 10.79
N LEU A 36 -12.27 -9.71 10.35
CA LEU A 36 -13.25 -8.63 10.44
C LEU A 36 -14.24 -8.95 11.58
N PRO A 37 -14.79 -7.91 12.25
CA PRO A 37 -15.77 -8.11 13.29
C PRO A 37 -17.11 -8.59 12.69
N GLY A 38 -17.87 -9.39 13.45
CA GLY A 38 -19.17 -9.93 13.03
C GLY A 38 -19.06 -11.27 12.29
N ASP A 39 -20.07 -11.58 11.47
CA ASP A 39 -20.15 -12.81 10.66
C ASP A 39 -19.34 -12.71 9.33
N TRP A 40 -18.26 -11.93 9.35
CA TRP A 40 -17.42 -11.56 8.20
C TRP A 40 -16.08 -12.31 8.18
N ASP A 41 -16.10 -13.60 8.52
CA ASP A 41 -14.90 -14.40 8.77
C ASP A 41 -14.49 -15.31 7.60
N GLU A 42 -15.27 -15.37 6.52
CA GLU A 42 -14.95 -16.17 5.34
C GLU A 42 -13.86 -15.49 4.50
N LYS A 43 -12.61 -15.84 4.79
CA LYS A 43 -11.44 -15.28 4.08
C LYS A 43 -11.12 -16.04 2.80
N ALA A 44 -11.68 -17.23 2.57
CA ALA A 44 -11.44 -17.99 1.36
C ALA A 44 -12.22 -17.40 0.19
N GLY A 45 -11.68 -17.51 -1.03
CA GLY A 45 -12.45 -17.17 -2.23
C GLY A 45 -12.34 -15.71 -2.67
N VAL A 46 -11.73 -14.82 -1.86
CA VAL A 46 -11.48 -13.43 -2.28
C VAL A 46 -10.45 -13.42 -3.41
N VAL A 47 -10.82 -12.83 -4.54
CA VAL A 47 -10.01 -12.82 -5.75
C VAL A 47 -9.28 -11.49 -5.89
N PHE A 48 -7.95 -11.53 -5.96
CA PHE A 48 -7.12 -10.38 -6.30
C PHE A 48 -6.63 -10.49 -7.75
N THR A 49 -6.87 -9.44 -8.52
CA THR A 49 -6.33 -9.29 -9.87
C THR A 49 -5.18 -8.29 -9.85
N LEU A 50 -4.01 -8.71 -10.30
CA LEU A 50 -2.79 -7.91 -10.35
C LEU A 50 -2.62 -7.34 -11.76
N TYR A 51 -2.60 -6.02 -11.86
CA TYR A 51 -2.31 -5.30 -13.10
C TYR A 51 -1.02 -4.52 -13.00
N GLN A 52 -0.18 -4.55 -14.04
CA GLN A 52 0.91 -3.59 -14.17
C GLN A 52 0.37 -2.29 -14.76
N VAL A 53 0.64 -1.18 -14.07
CA VAL A 53 0.12 0.16 -14.40
C VAL A 53 1.22 1.20 -14.53
N GLY A 54 2.47 0.79 -14.39
CA GLY A 54 3.63 1.65 -14.52
C GLY A 54 4.92 0.88 -14.41
N LYS A 55 6.02 1.63 -14.53
CA LYS A 55 7.37 1.09 -14.54
C LYS A 55 8.18 1.69 -13.40
N MET A 56 9.14 0.90 -12.94
CA MET A 56 10.16 1.29 -12.00
C MET A 56 11.49 1.21 -12.74
N SER A 57 12.26 2.29 -12.71
CA SER A 57 13.60 2.31 -13.28
C SER A 57 14.65 1.88 -12.24
N ASN A 58 15.86 1.56 -12.72
CA ASN A 58 16.92 0.98 -11.88
C ASN A 58 17.44 1.95 -10.79
N ASP A 59 17.18 3.25 -10.93
CA ASP A 59 17.49 4.29 -9.95
C ASP A 59 16.39 4.48 -8.89
N GLY A 60 15.33 3.67 -8.96
CA GLY A 60 14.20 3.73 -8.05
C GLY A 60 13.11 4.72 -8.44
N LYS A 61 13.17 5.34 -9.63
CA LYS A 61 12.11 6.24 -10.09
C LYS A 61 10.90 5.44 -10.58
N ALA A 62 9.74 5.72 -9.98
CA ALA A 62 8.45 5.10 -10.27
C ALA A 62 7.57 6.03 -11.11
N GLU A 63 7.11 5.58 -12.29
CA GLU A 63 6.19 6.35 -13.13
C GLU A 63 5.04 5.47 -13.65
N LEU A 64 3.81 5.99 -13.54
CA LEU A 64 2.64 5.37 -14.18
C LEU A 64 2.77 5.45 -15.70
N ASP A 65 2.19 4.49 -16.41
CA ASP A 65 2.19 4.52 -17.87
C ASP A 65 1.52 5.81 -18.38
N ALA A 66 2.17 6.48 -19.33
CA ALA A 66 1.70 7.76 -19.89
C ALA A 66 0.26 7.70 -20.44
N LYS A 67 -0.21 6.52 -20.88
CA LYS A 67 -1.58 6.30 -21.36
C LYS A 67 -2.67 6.62 -20.33
N TYR A 68 -2.33 6.65 -19.03
CA TYR A 68 -3.29 6.95 -17.98
C TYR A 68 -3.46 8.45 -17.73
N ASP A 69 -2.52 9.29 -18.19
CA ASP A 69 -2.49 10.73 -17.93
C ASP A 69 -2.62 11.07 -16.43
N MET A 70 -1.82 10.37 -15.62
CA MET A 70 -1.82 10.50 -14.16
C MET A 70 -0.38 10.40 -13.65
N SER A 71 -0.08 11.14 -12.57
CA SER A 71 1.15 10.99 -11.81
C SER A 71 0.94 10.07 -10.61
N LEU A 72 2.04 9.44 -10.16
CA LEU A 72 2.04 8.68 -8.91
C LEU A 72 2.18 9.67 -7.73
N PRO A 73 1.19 9.75 -6.84
CA PRO A 73 1.26 10.61 -5.65
C PRO A 73 2.18 10.02 -4.59
N SER A 74 2.73 10.86 -3.72
CA SER A 74 3.60 10.46 -2.61
C SER A 74 2.84 10.19 -1.31
N ASP A 75 1.56 10.58 -1.23
CA ASP A 75 0.71 10.40 -0.05
C ASP A 75 -0.31 9.26 -0.22
N ALA A 76 -0.69 8.65 0.90
CA ALA A 76 -1.58 7.48 0.91
C ALA A 76 -3.00 7.78 0.37
N GLN A 77 -3.53 8.97 0.63
CA GLN A 77 -4.87 9.37 0.18
C GLN A 77 -4.89 9.57 -1.35
N GLY A 78 -3.86 10.21 -1.88
CA GLY A 78 -3.59 10.33 -3.30
C GLY A 78 -3.50 8.97 -3.97
N LEU A 79 -2.71 8.04 -3.40
CA LEU A 79 -2.53 6.69 -3.95
C LEU A 79 -3.85 5.94 -4.03
N GLN A 80 -4.67 5.99 -2.99
CA GLN A 80 -6.00 5.37 -2.98
C GLN A 80 -6.92 5.99 -4.04
N LYS A 81 -6.92 7.32 -4.18
CA LYS A 81 -7.73 8.01 -5.21
C LYS A 81 -7.31 7.61 -6.62
N ILE A 82 -6.01 7.50 -6.88
CA ILE A 82 -5.48 7.06 -8.17
C ILE A 82 -5.79 5.58 -8.41
N ALA A 83 -5.66 4.72 -7.40
CA ALA A 83 -6.02 3.30 -7.50
C ALA A 83 -7.48 3.12 -7.96
N LYS A 84 -8.42 3.82 -7.31
CA LYS A 84 -9.84 3.81 -7.70
C LYS A 84 -10.05 4.29 -9.14
N LYS A 85 -9.38 5.37 -9.56
CA LYS A 85 -9.46 5.87 -10.95
C LYS A 85 -8.89 4.87 -11.96
N LEU A 86 -7.78 4.22 -11.67
CA LEU A 86 -7.15 3.23 -12.55
C LEU A 86 -8.02 1.98 -12.72
N THR A 87 -8.80 1.59 -11.71
CA THR A 87 -9.76 0.49 -11.84
C THR A 87 -10.72 0.70 -13.02
N ALA A 88 -11.19 1.93 -13.24
CA ALA A 88 -12.08 2.29 -14.35
C ALA A 88 -11.37 2.47 -15.72
N LYS A 89 -10.04 2.51 -15.77
CA LYS A 89 -9.28 2.67 -17.03
C LYS A 89 -9.16 1.36 -17.78
N GLU A 90 -9.29 1.39 -19.11
CA GLU A 90 -9.05 0.21 -19.94
C GLU A 90 -7.56 0.03 -20.28
N GLY A 91 -7.21 -1.07 -20.94
CA GLY A 91 -5.85 -1.31 -21.44
C GLY A 91 -4.79 -1.53 -20.35
N LYS A 92 -5.19 -1.89 -19.14
CA LYS A 92 -4.29 -2.36 -18.07
C LYS A 92 -3.66 -3.69 -18.46
N GLU A 93 -2.35 -3.84 -18.19
CA GLU A 93 -1.66 -5.10 -18.42
C GLU A 93 -2.01 -6.07 -17.29
N LEU A 94 -2.77 -7.11 -17.60
CA LEU A 94 -3.06 -8.17 -16.64
C LEU A 94 -1.81 -9.03 -16.46
N ILE A 95 -1.36 -9.14 -15.21
CA ILE A 95 -0.24 -10.00 -14.84
C ILE A 95 -0.77 -11.37 -14.41
N GLU A 96 -1.62 -11.38 -13.40
CA GLU A 96 -2.13 -12.61 -12.81
C GLU A 96 -3.41 -12.35 -12.01
N LYS A 97 -4.23 -13.39 -11.83
CA LYS A 97 -5.37 -13.40 -10.92
C LYS A 97 -5.21 -14.57 -9.96
N LYS A 98 -5.34 -14.31 -8.66
CA LYS A 98 -5.27 -15.33 -7.60
C LYS A 98 -6.41 -15.19 -6.62
N THR A 99 -6.68 -16.29 -5.93
CA THR A 99 -7.74 -16.40 -4.93
C THR A 99 -7.11 -16.73 -3.58
N THR A 100 -7.63 -16.14 -2.51
CA THR A 100 -7.21 -16.44 -1.15
C THR A 100 -7.57 -17.87 -0.75
N ASP A 101 -6.67 -18.50 0.00
CA ASP A 101 -6.93 -19.77 0.65
C ASP A 101 -7.83 -19.61 1.90
N LYS A 102 -8.11 -20.72 2.57
CA LYS A 102 -8.89 -20.76 3.83
C LYS A 102 -8.35 -19.89 4.97
N ASN A 103 -7.08 -19.50 4.91
CA ASN A 103 -6.46 -18.64 5.92
C ASN A 103 -6.46 -17.17 5.49
N GLY A 104 -7.04 -16.84 4.32
CA GLY A 104 -7.01 -15.50 3.75
C GLY A 104 -5.69 -15.14 3.08
N CYS A 105 -4.88 -16.12 2.70
CA CYS A 105 -3.55 -15.92 2.16
C CYS A 105 -3.48 -16.18 0.65
N LEU A 106 -2.70 -15.37 -0.07
CA LEU A 106 -2.24 -15.67 -1.43
C LEU A 106 -0.88 -15.02 -1.70
N SER A 107 -0.18 -15.51 -2.73
CA SER A 107 1.14 -15.00 -3.13
C SER A 107 1.27 -14.89 -4.64
N PHE A 108 1.62 -13.72 -5.16
CA PHE A 108 2.10 -13.54 -6.54
C PHE A 108 3.62 -13.74 -6.57
N GLU A 109 4.08 -14.61 -7.46
CA GLU A 109 5.48 -15.05 -7.53
C GLU A 109 6.17 -14.48 -8.78
N ASN A 110 7.49 -14.30 -8.72
CA ASN A 110 8.29 -13.83 -9.86
C ASN A 110 7.77 -12.51 -10.47
N VAL A 111 7.21 -11.63 -9.65
CA VAL A 111 6.69 -10.34 -10.08
C VAL A 111 7.86 -9.43 -10.41
N LYS A 112 7.91 -8.87 -11.62
CA LYS A 112 9.02 -8.00 -12.05
C LYS A 112 8.99 -6.65 -11.32
N ASN A 113 10.02 -5.83 -11.54
CA ASN A 113 10.01 -4.48 -11.01
C ASN A 113 8.95 -3.63 -11.74
N GLY A 114 8.16 -2.86 -11.00
CA GLY A 114 7.07 -2.07 -11.56
C GLY A 114 6.14 -1.45 -10.53
N ILE A 115 5.10 -0.80 -11.05
CA ILE A 115 3.97 -0.29 -10.27
C ILE A 115 2.76 -1.17 -10.58
N TYR A 116 2.13 -1.66 -9.53
CA TYR A 116 1.05 -2.63 -9.64
C TYR A 116 -0.23 -2.13 -8.99
N LEU A 117 -1.35 -2.32 -9.66
CA LEU A 117 -2.70 -2.13 -9.13
C LEU A 117 -3.27 -3.49 -8.75
N LEU A 118 -3.69 -3.62 -7.49
CA LEU A 118 -4.40 -4.77 -6.96
C LEU A 118 -5.89 -4.45 -6.88
N VAL A 119 -6.68 -5.23 -7.62
CA VAL A 119 -8.15 -5.08 -7.66
C VAL A 119 -8.79 -6.32 -7.05
N PRO A 120 -9.32 -6.23 -5.82
CA PRO A 120 -10.08 -7.30 -5.19
C PRO A 120 -11.47 -7.46 -5.82
N SER A 121 -12.02 -8.66 -5.76
CA SER A 121 -13.36 -9.05 -6.23
C SER A 121 -13.82 -10.32 -5.52
N HIS A 122 -15.08 -10.74 -5.69
CA HIS A 122 -15.65 -11.93 -5.04
C HIS A 122 -15.48 -11.87 -3.51
N MET A 123 -15.89 -10.74 -2.94
CA MET A 123 -15.66 -10.38 -1.54
C MET A 123 -16.96 -10.37 -0.73
N GLU A 124 -18.05 -10.88 -1.30
CA GLU A 124 -19.40 -10.81 -0.74
C GLU A 124 -19.53 -11.53 0.61
N ALA A 125 -18.69 -12.54 0.87
CA ALA A 125 -18.67 -13.31 2.12
C ALA A 125 -17.60 -12.82 3.14
N TYR A 126 -16.66 -11.98 2.70
CA TYR A 126 -15.59 -11.45 3.56
C TYR A 126 -15.88 -10.02 4.03
N GLY A 127 -16.23 -9.13 3.10
CA GLY A 127 -16.31 -7.69 3.36
C GLY A 127 -15.83 -6.90 2.16
N SER A 128 -15.67 -5.59 2.31
CA SER A 128 -15.23 -4.69 1.25
C SER A 128 -13.75 -4.36 1.38
N ILE A 129 -13.01 -4.48 0.27
CA ILE A 129 -11.61 -4.06 0.15
C ILE A 129 -11.51 -3.07 -1.01
N ASP A 130 -10.96 -1.89 -0.75
CA ASP A 130 -10.66 -0.92 -1.81
C ASP A 130 -9.48 -1.39 -2.67
N PRO A 131 -9.47 -1.09 -3.99
CA PRO A 131 -8.28 -1.31 -4.81
C PRO A 131 -7.12 -0.41 -4.34
N PHE A 132 -5.90 -0.90 -4.48
CA PHE A 132 -4.70 -0.18 -4.01
C PHE A 132 -3.50 -0.41 -4.93
N ILE A 133 -2.52 0.49 -4.81
CA ILE A 133 -1.29 0.47 -5.61
C ILE A 133 -0.13 0.05 -4.73
N VAL A 134 0.78 -0.73 -5.29
CA VAL A 134 2.09 -1.05 -4.69
C VAL A 134 3.21 -0.87 -5.71
N THR A 135 4.42 -0.63 -5.20
CA THR A 135 5.65 -0.64 -5.99
C THR A 135 6.48 -1.87 -5.62
N LEU A 136 7.13 -2.45 -6.62
CA LEU A 136 8.09 -3.54 -6.42
C LEU A 136 9.37 -3.20 -7.21
N PRO A 137 10.56 -3.18 -6.58
CA PRO A 137 10.74 -3.20 -5.12
C PRO A 137 10.13 -1.97 -4.45
N MET A 138 9.86 -2.11 -3.15
CA MET A 138 9.42 -0.99 -2.30
C MET A 138 10.63 -0.35 -1.61
N TYR A 139 10.58 0.97 -1.49
CA TYR A 139 11.50 1.77 -0.68
C TYR A 139 10.69 2.50 0.38
N GLU A 140 11.21 2.55 1.60
CA GLU A 140 10.56 3.25 2.72
C GLU A 140 11.45 4.38 3.21
N GLU A 141 10.87 5.54 3.48
CA GLU A 141 11.58 6.61 4.16
C GLU A 141 11.39 6.48 5.67
N VAL A 142 12.47 6.20 6.38
CA VAL A 142 12.48 6.05 7.84
C VAL A 142 13.58 6.95 8.38
N ASN A 143 13.21 7.90 9.25
CA ASN A 143 14.15 8.86 9.84
C ASN A 143 15.00 9.62 8.79
N ASN A 144 14.37 10.11 7.72
CA ASN A 144 15.03 10.80 6.59
C ASN A 144 16.06 9.96 5.83
N ALA A 145 16.06 8.63 6.01
CA ALA A 145 16.86 7.69 5.24
C ALA A 145 15.97 6.78 4.41
N ILE A 146 16.37 6.54 3.16
CA ILE A 146 15.69 5.58 2.28
C ILE A 146 16.17 4.17 2.65
N GLN A 147 15.26 3.34 3.15
CA GLN A 147 15.44 1.91 3.36
C GLN A 147 14.89 1.10 2.18
N GLY A 148 15.52 -0.04 1.89
CA GLY A 148 15.18 -0.92 0.77
C GLY A 148 16.38 -1.18 -0.16
N PRO A 149 16.16 -1.75 -1.36
CA PRO A 149 14.89 -2.22 -1.90
C PRO A 149 14.37 -3.51 -1.24
N THR A 150 13.06 -3.55 -0.93
CA THR A 150 12.38 -4.77 -0.50
C THR A 150 11.68 -5.44 -1.69
N TYR A 151 12.07 -6.67 -1.98
CA TYR A 151 11.47 -7.50 -3.05
C TYR A 151 10.41 -8.49 -2.55
N MET A 152 10.15 -8.53 -1.25
CA MET A 152 9.11 -9.37 -0.65
C MET A 152 8.11 -8.45 0.06
N LEU A 153 7.02 -8.12 -0.61
CA LEU A 153 5.94 -7.35 0.02
C LEU A 153 5.04 -8.28 0.80
N GLN A 154 4.78 -7.94 2.05
CA GLN A 154 3.68 -8.51 2.83
C GLN A 154 2.63 -7.42 3.02
N ILE A 155 1.42 -7.71 2.55
CA ILE A 155 0.35 -6.73 2.48
C ILE A 155 -0.85 -7.26 3.26
N GLU A 156 -1.28 -6.45 4.22
CA GLU A 156 -2.54 -6.63 4.92
C GLU A 156 -3.50 -5.53 4.42
N PRO A 157 -4.35 -5.82 3.41
CA PRO A 157 -5.21 -4.80 2.83
C PRO A 157 -6.22 -4.30 3.85
N LYS A 158 -6.53 -3.01 3.79
CA LYS A 158 -7.60 -2.42 4.60
C LYS A 158 -8.94 -2.95 4.13
N ALA A 159 -9.71 -3.50 5.05
CA ALA A 159 -11.01 -4.07 4.78
C ALA A 159 -12.04 -3.58 5.80
N SER A 160 -13.30 -3.57 5.39
CA SER A 160 -14.46 -3.25 6.24
C SER A 160 -15.53 -4.32 6.08
N PRO A 161 -16.31 -4.65 7.11
CA PRO A 161 -17.56 -5.40 6.96
C PRO A 161 -18.44 -4.81 5.86
N ASN A 162 -19.18 -5.63 5.10
CA ASN A 162 -20.25 -5.05 4.27
C ASN A 162 -21.43 -4.66 5.19
N GLU A 163 -22.23 -3.71 4.75
CA GLU A 163 -23.48 -3.40 5.43
C GLU A 163 -24.40 -4.62 5.32
N GLU A 164 -24.92 -5.11 6.46
CA GLU A 164 -25.96 -6.13 6.43
C GLU A 164 -27.17 -5.58 5.66
N PRO A 165 -27.80 -6.37 4.78
CA PRO A 165 -29.04 -5.94 4.16
C PRO A 165 -30.05 -5.60 5.25
N ILE A 166 -30.61 -4.38 5.20
CA ILE A 166 -31.68 -3.96 6.12
C ILE A 166 -32.76 -5.03 6.04
N LYS A 167 -32.99 -5.77 7.13
CA LYS A 167 -34.07 -6.75 7.18
C LYS A 167 -35.36 -6.02 6.80
N PRO A 168 -36.16 -6.52 5.83
CA PRO A 168 -37.43 -5.89 5.50
C PRO A 168 -38.22 -5.75 6.80
N VAL A 169 -38.62 -4.51 7.12
CA VAL A 169 -39.54 -4.26 8.22
C VAL A 169 -40.77 -5.11 7.93
N PRO A 170 -41.20 -6.00 8.84
CA PRO A 170 -42.42 -6.76 8.63
C PRO A 170 -43.55 -5.78 8.29
N PRO A 171 -44.45 -6.12 7.35
CA PRO A 171 -45.57 -5.25 7.03
C PRO A 171 -46.27 -4.90 8.34
N VAL A 172 -46.48 -3.59 8.56
CA VAL A 172 -47.37 -3.12 9.61
C VAL A 172 -48.72 -3.74 9.30
N ASP A 173 -49.25 -4.56 10.22
CA ASP A 173 -50.61 -5.06 10.10
C ASP A 173 -51.52 -3.86 9.85
N PRO A 174 -52.35 -3.87 8.80
CA PRO A 174 -53.29 -2.78 8.57
C PRO A 174 -54.15 -2.65 9.82
N ASP A 175 -54.08 -1.49 10.46
CA ASP A 175 -55.03 -1.11 11.52
C ASP A 175 -56.43 -1.42 11.00
N ASP A 176 -57.18 -2.15 11.82
CA ASP A 176 -58.59 -2.47 11.62
C ASP A 176 -59.30 -1.16 11.25
N PRO A 177 -60.00 -1.07 10.09
CA PRO A 177 -60.61 0.18 9.69
C PRO A 177 -61.54 0.65 10.79
N GLU A 178 -61.20 1.77 11.43
CA GLU A 178 -62.13 2.47 12.32
C GLU A 178 -63.43 2.65 11.54
N THR A 179 -64.49 2.03 12.06
CA THR A 179 -65.85 2.16 11.56
C THR A 179 -66.16 3.64 11.33
N PRO A 180 -66.66 4.03 10.15
CA PRO A 180 -66.96 5.41 9.87
C PRO A 180 -68.08 5.87 10.83
N ASP A 181 -67.78 6.89 11.62
CA ASP A 181 -68.75 7.54 12.48
C ASP A 181 -69.84 8.17 11.58
N VAL A 182 -71.02 7.57 11.60
CA VAL A 182 -72.17 8.01 10.82
C VAL A 182 -72.65 9.34 11.43
N LYS A 183 -72.20 10.45 10.86
CA LYS A 183 -72.83 11.75 11.11
C LYS A 183 -74.15 11.82 10.34
N GLU A 184 -75.22 11.81 11.11
CA GLU A 184 -76.59 12.09 10.69
C GLU A 184 -76.67 13.47 10.00
N PRO A 185 -77.44 13.62 8.90
CA PRO A 185 -77.42 14.84 8.11
C PRO A 185 -78.34 15.92 8.72
N GLU A 186 -77.77 17.07 9.11
CA GLU A 186 -78.58 18.26 9.40
C GLU A 186 -79.00 18.98 8.11
N LYS A 187 -80.27 19.40 8.10
CA LYS A 187 -81.00 20.08 7.01
C LYS A 187 -80.39 21.44 6.63
N PRO A 188 -80.68 21.95 5.41
CA PRO A 188 -80.05 23.15 4.87
C PRO A 188 -80.70 24.43 5.43
N VAL A 189 -79.87 25.47 5.61
CA VAL A 189 -80.33 26.85 5.77
C VAL A 189 -79.67 27.71 4.70
N GLU A 190 -80.51 28.42 3.95
CA GLU A 190 -80.19 29.31 2.82
C GLU A 190 -79.55 30.65 3.28
N PRO A 191 -78.98 31.43 2.33
CA PRO A 191 -77.88 32.37 2.57
C PRO A 191 -78.32 33.80 2.85
N ASP A 192 -77.43 34.59 3.43
CA ASP A 192 -77.43 36.04 3.23
C ASP A 192 -76.00 36.57 3.00
N LYS A 193 -75.87 37.34 1.91
CA LYS A 193 -74.78 38.25 1.53
C LYS A 193 -75.45 39.63 1.36
N PRO A 194 -74.74 40.75 1.08
CA PRO A 194 -73.33 41.10 1.33
C PRO A 194 -73.21 42.54 1.91
N VAL A 195 -72.06 42.94 2.46
CA VAL A 195 -71.61 44.35 2.39
C VAL A 195 -70.07 44.40 2.37
N GLY A 196 -69.48 45.00 1.34
CA GLY A 196 -68.17 45.68 1.39
C GLY A 196 -68.39 47.17 1.10
N PRO A 197 -67.40 47.96 0.64
CA PRO A 197 -65.93 47.88 0.75
C PRO A 197 -65.35 49.16 1.42
N ASP A 198 -64.04 49.22 1.71
CA ASP A 198 -63.28 50.45 1.35
C ASP A 198 -61.75 50.21 1.32
N GLN A 199 -61.13 50.74 0.28
CA GLN A 199 -59.67 50.89 0.08
C GLN A 199 -59.36 52.38 0.21
N SER A 200 -58.20 52.75 0.76
CA SER A 200 -57.54 54.00 0.36
C SER A 200 -56.02 53.94 0.54
N ASP A 201 -55.36 54.39 -0.51
CA ASP A 201 -53.95 54.32 -0.87
C ASP A 201 -53.06 55.46 -0.31
N LYS A 202 -51.73 55.26 -0.48
CA LYS A 202 -50.62 56.22 -0.81
C LYS A 202 -49.79 56.94 0.29
N GLU A 203 -48.52 56.51 0.42
CA GLU A 203 -47.18 57.16 0.12
C GLU A 203 -47.02 58.71 0.13
N PRO A 204 -45.78 59.35 0.08
CA PRO A 204 -44.38 58.85 -0.01
C PRO A 204 -43.23 59.66 0.72
N ASN A 205 -41.98 59.18 0.51
CA ASN A 205 -40.63 59.84 0.49
C ASN A 205 -39.89 60.23 1.81
N VAL A 206 -38.71 59.64 2.19
CA VAL A 206 -37.29 59.68 1.65
C VAL A 206 -36.55 60.97 2.12
N PRO A 207 -35.23 61.03 2.51
CA PRO A 207 -34.06 60.32 1.91
C PRO A 207 -32.86 59.85 2.81
N GLU A 208 -32.04 58.99 2.17
CA GLU A 208 -30.56 58.85 2.07
C GLU A 208 -29.67 59.14 3.30
N THR A 209 -28.60 58.38 3.58
CA THR A 209 -27.36 58.38 2.78
C THR A 209 -26.34 57.30 3.24
N ASN A 210 -25.92 56.47 2.28
CA ASN A 210 -24.61 55.85 1.96
C ASN A 210 -23.71 55.13 2.99
N GLU A 211 -23.50 53.83 2.72
CA GLU A 211 -22.28 53.00 2.81
C GLU A 211 -21.10 53.56 1.95
N PRO A 212 -19.81 53.08 1.97
CA PRO A 212 -19.37 51.68 2.17
C PRO A 212 -17.97 51.36 2.78
N GLN A 213 -17.84 50.08 3.18
CA GLN A 213 -16.70 49.12 3.10
C GLN A 213 -15.26 49.44 3.58
N LYS A 214 -14.70 48.53 4.41
CA LYS A 214 -13.41 47.81 4.16
C LYS A 214 -13.06 46.75 5.24
N GLU A 215 -12.85 45.50 4.82
CA GLU A 215 -11.78 44.59 5.33
C GLU A 215 -10.54 44.78 4.42
N PRO A 216 -9.28 44.36 4.72
CA PRO A 216 -8.87 43.17 5.52
C PRO A 216 -7.62 43.39 6.42
N ASN A 217 -7.25 42.44 7.31
CA ASN A 217 -5.84 42.25 7.72
C ASN A 217 -5.55 40.91 8.45
N LYS A 218 -4.53 40.20 7.98
CA LYS A 218 -3.65 39.20 8.63
C LYS A 218 -2.25 39.44 8.00
N PRO A 219 -1.06 39.35 8.66
CA PRO A 219 -0.62 38.28 9.58
C PRO A 219 0.31 38.67 10.76
N GLU A 220 0.33 37.85 11.81
CA GLU A 220 1.44 37.83 12.78
C GLU A 220 2.00 36.41 12.99
N THR A 221 3.31 36.31 12.81
CA THR A 221 4.24 35.23 13.20
C THR A 221 4.61 35.31 14.68
N PRO A 222 4.95 34.19 15.34
CA PRO A 222 5.90 34.21 16.46
C PRO A 222 7.23 33.47 16.18
N GLN A 223 8.24 33.92 16.93
CA GLN A 223 9.70 33.80 16.78
C GLN A 223 10.34 32.44 17.09
N LYS A 224 11.62 32.35 16.71
CA LYS A 224 12.61 31.28 16.91
C LYS A 224 13.51 31.56 18.15
N GLU A 225 13.70 30.53 18.99
CA GLU A 225 14.88 30.14 19.83
C GLU A 225 15.49 31.12 20.86
N PRO A 226 16.31 30.69 21.88
CA PRO A 226 17.24 29.54 21.88
C PRO A 226 17.40 28.74 23.21
N SER A 227 18.02 27.55 23.16
CA SER A 227 19.26 27.30 23.93
C SER A 227 19.94 25.97 23.61
N LYS A 228 21.27 26.05 23.66
CA LYS A 228 22.32 25.10 23.31
C LYS A 228 22.83 24.37 24.56
N SER A 229 23.21 23.10 24.43
CA SER A 229 24.27 22.47 25.23
C SER A 229 24.91 21.31 24.47
N GLU A 230 26.22 21.41 24.28
CA GLU A 230 27.13 20.40 23.70
C GLU A 230 27.86 19.64 24.83
N GLU A 231 27.98 18.32 24.63
CA GLU A 231 29.11 17.40 24.96
C GLU A 231 29.49 17.01 26.42
N PRO A 232 30.19 15.85 26.66
CA PRO A 232 31.10 15.13 25.75
C PRO A 232 30.95 13.60 25.59
N GLU A 233 31.63 13.10 24.55
CA GLU A 233 31.89 11.72 24.14
C GLU A 233 32.39 10.77 25.25
N LYS A 234 32.02 9.48 25.13
CA LYS A 234 32.87 8.37 25.61
C LYS A 234 32.67 7.10 24.78
N GLU A 235 33.74 6.70 24.09
CA GLU A 235 33.93 5.39 23.46
C GLU A 235 33.81 4.23 24.47
N THR A 236 33.20 3.12 24.05
CA THR A 236 33.72 1.77 24.36
C THR A 236 33.19 0.75 23.33
N GLU A 237 34.11 -0.08 22.85
CA GLU A 237 33.92 -1.14 21.84
C GLU A 237 32.79 -2.14 22.17
N GLU A 238 31.97 -2.48 21.17
CA GLU A 238 31.46 -3.84 21.00
C GLU A 238 31.34 -4.17 19.50
N THR A 239 32.25 -4.98 18.97
CA THR A 239 32.06 -5.63 17.66
C THR A 239 31.18 -6.87 17.85
N LYS A 240 29.87 -6.72 17.64
CA LYS A 240 28.95 -7.83 17.36
C LYS A 240 28.45 -7.71 15.92
N THR A 241 29.05 -8.48 15.01
CA THR A 241 28.57 -8.63 13.64
C THR A 241 27.36 -9.56 13.61
N GLY A 242 26.17 -8.98 13.74
CA GLY A 242 24.89 -9.64 13.49
C GLY A 242 24.39 -9.35 12.08
N ASP A 243 24.90 -10.09 11.08
CA ASP A 243 24.27 -10.15 9.76
C ASP A 243 24.13 -11.62 9.34
N THR A 244 22.91 -12.14 9.47
CA THR A 244 22.58 -13.56 9.25
C THR A 244 22.42 -13.90 7.77
N THR A 245 22.62 -12.93 6.87
CA THR A 245 22.35 -13.06 5.43
C THR A 245 23.41 -13.87 4.67
N ARG A 246 24.58 -14.14 5.29
CA ARG A 246 25.73 -14.75 4.60
C ARG A 246 26.21 -16.09 5.17
N ARG A 247 25.39 -16.81 5.96
CA ARG A 247 25.77 -18.11 6.53
C ARG A 247 26.27 -19.11 5.46
N GLY A 248 25.62 -19.19 4.30
CA GLY A 248 26.05 -20.07 3.21
C GLY A 248 27.42 -19.70 2.62
N LEU A 249 27.70 -18.40 2.48
CA LEU A 249 28.98 -17.91 1.97
C LEU A 249 30.12 -18.18 2.97
N TYR A 250 29.89 -17.94 4.27
CA TYR A 250 30.90 -18.22 5.30
C TYR A 250 31.16 -19.72 5.46
N VAL A 251 30.14 -20.57 5.39
CA VAL A 251 30.33 -22.03 5.39
C VAL A 251 31.15 -22.46 4.18
N LEU A 252 30.91 -21.91 2.99
CA LEU A 252 31.70 -22.21 1.80
C LEU A 252 33.16 -21.76 1.94
N LEU A 253 33.41 -20.57 2.50
CA LEU A 253 34.76 -20.07 2.76
C LEU A 253 35.51 -20.93 3.80
N ILE A 254 34.83 -21.39 4.86
CA ILE A 254 35.41 -22.28 5.88
C ILE A 254 35.71 -23.67 5.28
N MET A 255 34.85 -24.19 4.40
CA MET A 255 35.08 -25.48 3.73
C MET A 255 36.26 -25.40 2.73
N LEU A 256 36.41 -24.28 2.01
CA LEU A 256 37.53 -24.07 1.08
C LEU A 256 38.87 -23.89 1.81
N SER A 257 38.90 -23.22 2.97
CA SER A 257 40.11 -23.07 3.77
C SER A 257 40.58 -24.40 4.38
N GLY A 258 39.63 -25.22 4.87
CA GLY A 258 39.92 -26.57 5.37
C GLY A 258 40.49 -27.50 4.28
N PHE A 259 39.97 -27.43 3.04
CA PHE A 259 40.44 -28.27 1.94
C PHE A 259 41.86 -27.87 1.47
N GLY A 260 42.16 -26.57 1.44
CA GLY A 260 43.52 -26.08 1.15
C GLY A 260 44.54 -26.53 2.19
N MET A 261 44.17 -26.45 3.48
CA MET A 261 45.00 -26.92 4.60
C MET A 261 45.20 -28.45 4.54
N TYR A 262 44.16 -29.22 4.20
CA TYR A 262 44.21 -30.67 4.06
C TYR A 262 45.15 -31.11 2.93
N ILE A 263 45.13 -30.46 1.77
CA ILE A 263 46.04 -30.78 0.65
C ILE A 263 47.51 -30.50 1.03
N ILE A 264 47.78 -29.38 1.69
CA ILE A 264 49.14 -29.03 2.14
C ILE A 264 49.62 -30.02 3.21
N TYR A 265 48.76 -30.34 4.17
CA TYR A 265 49.07 -31.31 5.22
C TYR A 265 49.34 -32.72 4.67
N ASN A 266 48.53 -33.19 3.72
CA ASN A 266 48.69 -34.53 3.13
C ASN A 266 49.95 -34.61 2.23
N LYS A 267 50.31 -33.51 1.56
CA LYS A 267 51.56 -33.40 0.80
C LYS A 267 52.79 -33.37 1.73
N HIS A 268 52.69 -32.71 2.88
CA HIS A 268 53.80 -32.66 3.85
C HIS A 268 53.97 -33.97 4.63
N ARG A 269 52.89 -34.73 4.86
CA ARG A 269 52.97 -36.08 5.44
C ARG A 269 53.64 -37.08 4.51
N ARG A 270 53.26 -37.11 3.21
CA ARG A 270 53.90 -38.02 2.22
C ARG A 270 55.37 -37.69 1.95
N GLY A 271 55.78 -36.44 2.16
CA GLY A 271 57.19 -36.04 2.04
C GLY A 271 58.08 -36.45 3.22
N ARG A 272 57.50 -36.85 4.36
CA ARG A 272 58.25 -37.31 5.55
C ARG A 272 58.38 -38.83 5.68
N GLU A 273 57.60 -39.60 4.91
CA GLU A 273 57.71 -41.06 4.85
C GLU A 273 58.70 -41.56 3.77
N LEU A 274 59.34 -40.65 3.02
CA LEU A 274 60.34 -40.95 1.99
C LEU A 274 61.75 -40.47 2.35
N GLY A 275 61.98 -40.06 3.60
CA GLY A 275 63.27 -39.59 4.11
C GLY A 275 64.10 -40.63 4.87
N ASP A 276 63.50 -41.78 5.21
CA ASP A 276 64.17 -42.88 5.94
C ASP A 276 64.16 -44.16 5.09
N GLU A 277 64.71 -44.11 3.86
CA GLU A 277 65.30 -45.30 3.25
C GLU A 277 66.32 -44.88 2.18
N LYS A 278 67.60 -45.12 2.50
CA LYS A 278 68.85 -44.97 1.75
C LYS A 278 69.56 -43.61 1.73
#